data_AF-A0A931W5T4-F1
#
_entry.id   AF-A0A931W5T4-F1
#
_cell.length_a   1.000
_cell.length_b   1.000
_cell.length_c   1.000
_cell.angle_alpha   90.00
_cell.angle_beta   90.00
_cell.angle_gamma   90.00
#
_symmetry.space_group_name_H-M   'P 1'
#
loop_
_entity.id
_entity.type
_entity.pdbx_description
1 polymer ?
#
loop_
_entity_poly.entity_id
_entity_poly.type
_entity_poly.pdbx_seq_one_letter_code
_entity_poly.pdbx_strand_id
1 'polypeptide(L)' 'MGKPKKRTSSRRTGMRRSHLVSKLAKRVNARSPVRVNLKKKSNSPTL' A
#
# COMPACT_ATOMS: atom_id res chain seq x y z
N MET A 1 -25.41 6.47 5.01
CA MET A 1 -24.04 6.28 5.54
C MET A 1 -23.82 7.22 6.70
N GLY A 2 -23.56 6.69 7.90
CA GLY A 2 -23.33 7.53 9.09
C GLY A 2 -22.06 8.37 8.96
N LYS A 3 -22.14 9.66 9.31
CA LYS A 3 -20.96 10.52 9.38
C LYS A 3 -20.01 9.99 10.47
N PRO A 4 -18.69 9.89 10.23
CA PRO A 4 -17.78 9.41 11.25
C PRO A 4 -17.74 10.36 12.45
N LYS A 5 -17.80 9.80 13.66
CA LYS A 5 -17.73 10.58 14.91
C LYS A 5 -16.40 11.32 15.08
N LYS A 6 -15.31 10.75 14.56
CA LYS A 6 -13.94 11.28 14.63
C LYS A 6 -13.21 11.06 13.30
N ARG A 7 -12.22 11.91 13.02
CA ARG A 7 -11.35 11.77 11.85
C ARG A 7 -10.36 10.62 12.07
N THR A 8 -10.14 9.81 11.04
CA THR A 8 -9.09 8.78 11.06
C THR A 8 -7.72 9.43 11.07
N SER A 9 -6.79 8.90 11.87
CA SER A 9 -5.42 9.41 11.88
C SER A 9 -4.74 9.24 10.52
N SER A 10 -3.75 10.09 10.22
CA SER A 10 -2.95 10.02 9.00
C SER A 10 -2.32 8.62 8.84
N ARG A 11 -1.76 8.08 9.93
CA ARG A 11 -1.16 6.73 9.97
C ARG A 11 -2.15 5.64 9.59
N ARG A 12 -3.34 5.62 10.19
CA ARG A 12 -4.38 4.62 9.89
C ARG A 12 -4.88 4.74 8.45
N THR A 13 -5.01 5.96 7.96
CA THR A 13 -5.41 6.23 6.58
C THR A 13 -4.39 5.72 5.58
N GLY A 14 -3.09 5.97 5.81
CA GLY A 14 -1.99 5.48 4.97
C GLY A 14 -1.91 3.95 4.97
N MET A 15 -2.04 3.32 6.14
CA MET A 15 -2.03 1.85 6.27
C MET A 15 -3.17 1.20 5.48
N ARG A 16 -4.39 1.75 5.56
CA ARG A 16 -5.53 1.27 4.75
C ARG A 16 -5.30 1.43 3.25
N ARG A 17 -4.58 2.47 2.82
CA ARG A 17 -4.30 2.74 1.38
C ARG A 17 -3.03 2.06 0.85
N SER A 18 -2.25 1.37 1.70
CA SER A 18 -1.00 0.70 1.31
C SER A 18 -1.17 -0.32 0.17
N HIS A 19 -2.30 -1.02 0.13
CA HIS A 19 -2.63 -1.97 -0.93
C HIS A 19 -2.73 -1.33 -2.33
N LEU A 20 -3.08 -0.04 -2.42
CA LEU A 20 -3.16 0.68 -3.69
C LEU A 20 -1.79 0.82 -4.33
N VAL A 21 -0.76 1.11 -3.52
CA VAL A 21 0.64 1.20 -3.98
C VAL A 21 1.12 -0.15 -4.51
N SER A 22 0.79 -1.25 -3.80
CA SER A 22 1.13 -2.59 -4.27
C SER A 22 0.40 -2.97 -5.56
N LYS A 23 -0.90 -2.67 -5.66
CA LYS A 23 -1.70 -2.94 -6.86
C LYS A 23 -1.22 -2.13 -8.06
N LEU A 24 -0.86 -0.87 -7.85
CA LEU A 24 -0.30 0.00 -8.89
C LEU A 24 1.03 -0.55 -9.41
N ALA A 25 1.96 -0.88 -8.51
CA ALA A 25 3.26 -1.42 -8.91
C ALA A 25 3.13 -2.73 -9.70
N LYS A 26 2.22 -3.64 -9.32
CA LYS A 26 1.94 -4.86 -10.12
C LYS A 26 1.48 -4.53 -11.54
N ARG A 27 0.58 -3.55 -11.69
CA ARG A 27 0.08 -3.11 -13.00
C ARG A 27 1.15 -2.46 -13.84
N VAL A 28 1.96 -1.58 -13.23
CA VAL A 28 3.07 -0.90 -13.92
C VAL A 28 4.11 -1.93 -14.37
N ASN A 29 4.50 -2.86 -13.49
CA ASN A 29 5.49 -3.90 -13.83
C ASN A 29 5.01 -4.86 -14.93
N ALA A 30 3.69 -4.99 -15.14
CA ALA A 30 3.13 -5.83 -16.20
C ALA A 30 3.06 -5.13 -17.57
N ARG A 31 3.07 -3.79 -17.62
CA ARG A 31 2.76 -3.04 -18.84
C ARG A 31 3.82 -2.02 -19.24
N SER A 32 4.65 -1.56 -18.30
CA SER A 32 5.68 -0.54 -18.52
C SER A 32 7.06 -1.16 -18.68
N PRO A 33 7.91 -0.64 -19.57
CA PRO A 33 9.34 -0.99 -19.59
C PRO A 33 10.06 -0.52 -18.31
N VAL A 34 9.48 0.47 -17.59
CA VAL A 34 10.01 0.97 -16.32
C VAL A 34 9.51 0.10 -15.17
N ARG A 35 10.44 -0.58 -14.48
CA ARG A 35 10.17 -1.41 -13.30
C ARG A 35 10.10 -0.58 -12.03
N VAL A 36 9.08 -0.81 -11.22
CA VAL A 36 8.90 -0.20 -9.89
C VAL A 36 9.30 -1.20 -8.82
N ASN A 37 10.31 -0.83 -8.03
CA ASN A 37 10.74 -1.58 -6.86
C ASN A 37 9.88 -1.16 -5.65
N LEU A 38 8.97 -2.03 -5.22
CA LEU A 38 8.33 -1.89 -3.91
C LEU A 38 9.38 -2.24 -2.84
N LYS A 39 9.44 -1.46 -1.75
CA LYS A 39 10.24 -1.86 -0.58
C LYS A 39 9.77 -3.25 -0.14
N LYS A 40 10.72 -4.21 -0.08
CA LYS A 40 10.49 -5.56 0.44
C LYS A 40 9.76 -5.44 1.78
N LYS A 41 8.69 -6.22 1.95
CA LYS A 41 8.03 -6.37 3.24
C LYS A 41 9.06 -6.99 4.20
N SER A 42 9.71 -6.17 5.02
CA SER A 42 10.62 -6.60 6.08
C SER A 42 9.79 -7.22 7.21
N ASN A 43 9.20 -8.38 6.97
CA ASN A 43 8.50 -9.19 7.98
C ASN A 43 8.46 -10.64 7.48
N SER A 44 9.63 -11.25 7.30
CA SER A 44 9.77 -12.70 7.49
C SER A 44 10.36 -12.86 8.90
N PRO A 45 9.68 -13.51 9.86
CA PRO A 45 10.42 -14.05 10.99
C PRO A 45 11.34 -15.12 10.40
N THR A 46 12.62 -14.79 10.27
CA THR A 46 13.69 -15.77 10.06
C THR A 46 13.90 -16.48 11.40
N LEU A 47 13.35 -17.69 11.52
CA LEU A 47 13.80 -18.76 12.41
C LEU A 47 13.69 -20.07 11.63
#